data_AF-A0A7S0TJ03-F1
#
_entry.id   AF-A0A7S0TJ03-F1
#
_cell.length_a   1.000
_cell.length_b   1.000
_cell.length_c   1.000
_cell.angle_alpha   90.00
_cell.angle_beta   90.00
_cell.angle_gamma   90.00
#
_symmetry.space_group_name_H-M   'P 1'
#
loop_
_entity.id
_entity.type
_entity.pdbx_description
1 polymer ?
#
loop_
_entity_poly.entity_id
_entity_poly.type
_entity_poly.pdbx_seq_one_letter_code
_entity_poly.pdbx_strand_id
1 'polypeptide(L)'
;EKTLREIAEVLPKGSKITTLQDKKVAVDPETASYCESKNVGLQHMEGDTMDRDKLEEIGAAKSDCIVCLFDSSAASNTEDTTDSELITTIQALGQMNFQKVVKRPRLVSMVHSRQTLKLIKGATEEAGLVADFILANELESGALVQVLMDPDLEKVFNEVLSPNSKELLSLQSGKVLDQDYPGFSADYLYTDKRLKVSFQQIQTCARRNGQIAIGLILDNPMGEDKVVLIPEMQTEFELGAQDRVVVIGDF
;
A
#
# COMPACT_ATOMS: atom_id res chain seq x y z
N GLU A 1 -10.67 -13.08 -8.26
CA GLU A 1 -10.87 -12.56 -9.65
C GLU A 1 -11.19 -11.07 -9.68
N LYS A 2 -12.24 -10.60 -9.00
CA LYS A 2 -12.55 -9.15 -8.87
C LYS A 2 -11.32 -8.30 -8.51
N THR A 3 -10.55 -8.73 -7.52
CA THR A 3 -9.30 -8.09 -7.08
C THR A 3 -8.26 -7.96 -8.20
N LEU A 4 -8.15 -8.94 -9.11
CA LEU A 4 -7.19 -8.86 -10.22
C LEU A 4 -7.58 -7.77 -11.22
N ARG A 5 -8.89 -7.62 -11.49
CA ARG A 5 -9.40 -6.56 -12.37
C ARG A 5 -9.17 -5.18 -11.76
N GLU A 6 -9.42 -5.03 -10.46
CA GLU A 6 -9.16 -3.78 -9.72
C GLU A 6 -7.67 -3.42 -9.72
N ILE A 7 -6.78 -4.39 -9.46
CA ILE A 7 -5.33 -4.18 -9.54
C ILE A 7 -4.91 -3.80 -10.98
N ALA A 8 -5.45 -4.47 -12.00
CA ALA A 8 -5.11 -4.15 -13.39
C ALA A 8 -5.57 -2.75 -13.82
N GLU A 9 -6.55 -2.14 -13.14
CA GLU A 9 -7.03 -0.79 -13.44
C GLU A 9 -6.02 0.29 -13.03
N VAL A 10 -5.33 0.08 -11.91
CA VAL A 10 -4.43 1.09 -11.31
C VAL A 10 -2.96 0.87 -11.67
N LEU A 11 -2.62 -0.26 -12.29
CA LEU A 11 -1.24 -0.57 -12.67
C LEU A 11 -0.79 0.18 -13.93
N PRO A 12 0.47 0.65 -13.98
CA PRO A 12 1.05 1.19 -15.20
C PRO A 12 1.03 0.19 -16.36
N LYS A 13 0.97 0.73 -17.59
CA LYS A 13 1.07 -0.10 -18.80
C LYS A 13 2.40 -0.86 -18.84
N GLY A 14 2.34 -2.14 -19.20
CA GLY A 14 3.48 -3.04 -19.23
C GLY A 14 3.79 -3.72 -17.90
N SER A 15 3.02 -3.44 -16.84
CA SER A 15 3.11 -4.17 -15.57
C SER A 15 2.74 -5.64 -15.74
N LYS A 16 3.17 -6.48 -14.79
CA LYS A 16 2.89 -7.91 -14.77
C LYS A 16 2.32 -8.31 -13.42
N ILE A 17 1.24 -9.09 -13.43
CA ILE A 17 0.65 -9.75 -12.27
C ILE A 17 0.98 -11.24 -12.38
N THR A 18 1.58 -11.81 -11.34
CA THR A 18 1.77 -13.26 -11.21
C THR A 18 0.96 -13.74 -10.01
N THR A 19 0.12 -14.74 -10.20
CA THR A 19 -0.67 -15.37 -9.13
C THR A 19 -0.11 -16.76 -8.82
N LEU A 20 0.00 -17.09 -7.53
CA LEU A 20 0.34 -18.41 -7.02
C LEU A 20 -0.79 -18.88 -6.11
N GLN A 21 -1.38 -20.03 -6.41
CA GLN A 21 -2.50 -20.58 -5.64
C GLN A 21 -2.35 -22.09 -5.49
N ASP A 22 -2.66 -22.61 -4.30
CA ASP A 22 -2.54 -24.04 -3.97
C ASP A 22 -3.53 -24.91 -4.78
N LYS A 23 -4.74 -24.39 -5.01
CA LYS A 23 -5.75 -25.08 -5.82
C LYS A 23 -5.64 -24.67 -7.28
N LYS A 24 -5.84 -25.64 -8.17
CA LYS A 24 -6.02 -25.44 -9.61
C LYS A 24 -7.31 -24.69 -9.93
N VAL A 25 -7.33 -23.40 -9.61
CA VAL A 25 -8.39 -22.47 -9.99
C VAL A 25 -7.91 -21.81 -11.28
N ALA A 26 -8.45 -22.27 -12.40
CA ALA A 26 -8.19 -21.59 -13.66
C ALA A 26 -8.65 -20.14 -13.55
N VAL A 27 -7.79 -19.19 -13.91
CA VAL A 27 -8.19 -17.79 -14.01
C VAL A 27 -9.30 -17.68 -15.04
N ASP A 28 -10.41 -17.07 -14.64
CA ASP A 28 -11.50 -16.71 -15.54
C ASP A 28 -10.98 -16.04 -16.85
N PRO A 29 -11.34 -16.57 -18.03
CA PRO A 29 -10.91 -16.02 -19.32
C PRO A 29 -11.24 -14.53 -19.49
N GLU A 30 -12.37 -14.06 -18.93
CA GLU A 30 -12.72 -12.64 -19.01
C GLU A 30 -11.74 -11.78 -18.21
N THR A 31 -11.28 -12.24 -17.05
CA THR A 31 -10.28 -11.56 -16.23
C THR A 31 -8.92 -11.50 -16.93
N ALA A 32 -8.51 -12.59 -17.60
CA ALA A 32 -7.28 -12.59 -18.40
C ALA A 32 -7.37 -11.59 -19.57
N SER A 33 -8.49 -11.61 -20.31
CA SER A 33 -8.78 -10.67 -21.40
C SER A 33 -8.81 -9.22 -20.91
N TYR A 34 -9.37 -8.98 -19.72
CA TYR A 34 -9.40 -7.65 -19.11
C TYR A 34 -7.99 -7.12 -18.83
N CYS A 35 -7.13 -7.91 -18.19
CA CYS A 35 -5.73 -7.54 -17.93
C CYS A 35 -4.99 -7.23 -19.24
N GLU A 36 -5.17 -8.05 -20.27
CA GLU A 36 -4.57 -7.81 -21.59
C GLU A 36 -5.05 -6.49 -22.21
N SER A 37 -6.34 -6.17 -22.09
CA SER A 37 -6.90 -4.89 -22.58
C SER A 37 -6.30 -3.66 -21.89
N LYS A 38 -5.81 -3.83 -20.65
CA LYS A 38 -5.11 -2.80 -19.87
C LYS A 38 -3.60 -2.80 -20.09
N ASN A 39 -3.09 -3.66 -20.99
CA ASN A 39 -1.67 -3.89 -21.23
C ASN A 39 -0.93 -4.35 -19.95
N VAL A 40 -1.58 -5.20 -19.15
CA VAL A 40 -1.04 -5.83 -17.96
C VAL A 40 -0.89 -7.32 -18.22
N GLY A 41 0.33 -7.84 -18.14
CA GLY A 41 0.59 -9.27 -18.33
C GLY A 41 0.08 -10.06 -17.13
N LEU A 42 -0.69 -11.13 -17.36
CA LEU A 42 -1.18 -12.02 -16.30
C LEU A 42 -0.55 -13.40 -16.44
N GLN A 43 0.11 -13.87 -15.38
CA GLN A 43 0.62 -15.23 -15.26
C GLN A 43 -0.03 -15.92 -14.07
N HIS A 44 -0.50 -17.15 -14.27
CA HIS A 44 -1.02 -17.99 -13.21
C HIS A 44 -0.16 -19.22 -13.03
N MET A 45 0.13 -19.55 -11.77
CA MET A 45 0.91 -20.71 -11.38
C MET A 45 0.23 -21.41 -10.21
N GLU A 46 0.21 -22.74 -10.29
CA GLU A 46 -0.29 -23.62 -9.23
C GLU A 46 0.88 -23.98 -8.29
N GLY A 47 0.64 -23.89 -6.99
CA GLY A 47 1.60 -24.27 -5.98
C GLY A 47 1.33 -23.67 -4.60
N ASP A 48 2.00 -24.23 -3.61
CA ASP A 48 1.91 -23.82 -2.21
C ASP A 48 2.71 -22.53 -1.97
N THR A 49 2.10 -21.54 -1.32
CA THR A 49 2.77 -20.29 -0.93
C THR A 49 3.76 -20.48 0.22
N MET A 50 3.74 -21.63 0.89
CA MET A 50 4.72 -22.03 1.90
C MET A 50 5.95 -22.70 1.26
N ASP A 51 5.89 -23.07 -0.02
CA ASP A 51 7.00 -23.67 -0.74
C ASP A 51 7.93 -22.58 -1.31
N ARG A 52 9.15 -22.54 -0.77
CA ARG A 52 10.20 -21.62 -1.21
C ARG A 52 10.50 -21.78 -2.70
N ASP A 53 10.59 -23.01 -3.20
CA ASP A 53 11.01 -23.26 -4.59
C ASP A 53 9.95 -22.71 -5.54
N LYS A 54 8.67 -22.82 -5.19
CA LYS A 54 7.54 -22.23 -5.94
C LYS A 54 7.58 -20.72 -5.93
N LEU A 55 7.81 -20.12 -4.78
CA LEU A 55 7.94 -18.67 -4.66
C LEU A 55 9.18 -18.13 -5.42
N GLU A 56 10.28 -18.90 -5.50
CA GLU A 56 11.44 -18.58 -6.35
C GLU A 56 11.11 -18.71 -7.85
N GLU A 57 10.36 -19.76 -8.22
CA GLU A 57 9.91 -20.02 -9.60
C GLU A 57 9.05 -18.87 -10.16
N ILE A 58 8.12 -18.34 -9.36
CA ILE A 58 7.30 -17.17 -9.74
C ILE A 58 8.10 -15.85 -9.76
N GLY A 59 9.32 -15.87 -9.22
CA GLY A 59 10.20 -14.70 -9.13
C GLY A 59 9.80 -13.70 -8.03
N ALA A 60 9.25 -14.14 -6.90
CA ALA A 60 8.79 -13.27 -5.81
C ALA A 60 9.84 -12.25 -5.36
N ALA A 61 11.12 -12.65 -5.36
CA ALA A 61 12.24 -11.79 -5.01
C ALA A 61 12.49 -10.59 -5.93
N LYS A 62 11.91 -10.61 -7.14
CA LYS A 62 12.05 -9.54 -8.14
C LYS A 62 10.79 -8.67 -8.26
N SER A 63 9.75 -8.97 -7.49
CA SER A 63 8.50 -8.22 -7.52
C SER A 63 8.64 -6.85 -6.85
N ASP A 64 7.85 -5.88 -7.28
CA ASP A 64 7.72 -4.60 -6.57
C ASP A 64 6.86 -4.74 -5.31
N CYS A 65 5.82 -5.57 -5.40
CA CYS A 65 4.85 -5.81 -4.34
C CYS A 65 4.45 -7.30 -4.32
N ILE A 66 4.24 -7.84 -3.13
CA ILE A 66 3.68 -9.17 -2.89
C ILE A 66 2.41 -8.96 -2.07
N VAL A 67 1.28 -9.42 -2.58
CA VAL A 67 0.00 -9.37 -1.87
C VAL A 67 -0.36 -10.78 -1.44
N CYS A 68 -0.37 -11.03 -0.14
CA CYS A 68 -0.82 -12.31 0.40
C CYS A 68 -2.31 -12.24 0.72
N LEU A 69 -3.09 -13.11 0.07
CA LEU A 69 -4.53 -13.22 0.26
C LEU A 69 -4.82 -14.65 0.73
N PHE A 70 -5.44 -14.77 1.89
CA PHE A 70 -5.86 -16.06 2.44
C PHE A 70 -7.37 -16.19 2.32
N ASP A 71 -7.82 -17.37 1.93
CA ASP A 71 -9.24 -17.66 1.76
C ASP A 71 -9.89 -17.83 3.14
N SER A 72 -10.64 -16.83 3.60
CA SER A 72 -11.43 -16.91 4.83
C SER A 72 -12.75 -17.68 4.65
N SER A 73 -13.12 -18.03 3.42
CA SER A 73 -14.40 -18.69 3.11
C SER A 73 -14.37 -20.21 3.28
N ALA A 74 -13.18 -20.81 3.41
CA ALA A 74 -13.06 -22.22 3.73
C ALA A 74 -13.51 -22.46 5.17
N ALA A 75 -14.48 -23.36 5.37
CA ALA A 75 -15.04 -23.69 6.70
C ALA A 75 -13.98 -24.21 7.71
N SER A 76 -12.80 -24.60 7.24
CA SER A 76 -11.65 -25.01 8.04
C SER A 76 -10.74 -23.85 8.47
N ASN A 77 -10.87 -22.69 7.84
CA ASN A 77 -9.97 -21.57 8.03
C ASN A 77 -10.53 -20.66 9.13
N THR A 78 -10.02 -20.84 10.35
CA THR A 78 -10.20 -19.85 11.42
C THR A 78 -9.26 -18.67 11.20
N GLU A 79 -9.56 -17.51 11.77
CA GLU A 79 -8.68 -16.33 11.74
C GLU A 79 -7.22 -16.69 12.09
N ASP A 80 -7.02 -17.51 13.13
CA ASP A 80 -5.70 -17.99 13.57
C ASP A 80 -4.97 -18.82 12.51
N THR A 81 -5.69 -19.63 11.73
CA THR A 81 -5.07 -20.41 10.65
C THR A 81 -4.58 -19.51 9.53
N THR A 82 -5.35 -18.51 9.12
CA THR A 82 -4.93 -17.56 8.06
C THR A 82 -3.70 -16.74 8.48
N ASP A 83 -3.65 -16.28 9.73
CA ASP A 83 -2.48 -15.56 10.25
C ASP A 83 -1.25 -16.48 10.36
N SER A 84 -1.45 -17.77 10.65
CA SER A 84 -0.37 -18.76 10.69
C SER A 84 0.19 -19.04 9.29
N GLU A 85 -0.67 -19.19 8.28
CA GLU A 85 -0.27 -19.35 6.87
C GLU A 85 0.54 -18.15 6.37
N LEU A 86 0.16 -16.94 6.80
CA LEU A 86 0.94 -15.72 6.53
C LEU A 86 2.33 -15.78 7.14
N ILE A 87 2.46 -16.16 8.41
CA ILE A 87 3.77 -16.30 9.07
C ILE A 87 4.65 -17.30 8.31
N THR A 88 4.12 -18.46 7.95
CA THR A 88 4.88 -19.47 7.21
C THR A 88 5.29 -18.99 5.82
N THR A 89 4.39 -18.28 5.12
CA THR A 89 4.70 -17.66 3.82
C THR A 89 5.81 -16.60 3.96
N ILE A 90 5.77 -15.77 5.02
CA ILE A 90 6.83 -14.79 5.33
C ILE A 90 8.16 -15.49 5.59
N GLN A 91 8.16 -16.59 6.34
CA GLN A 91 9.37 -17.38 6.60
C GLN A 91 9.93 -17.98 5.31
N ALA A 92 9.09 -18.52 4.43
CA ALA A 92 9.50 -19.05 3.13
C ALA A 92 10.09 -17.94 2.25
N LEU A 93 9.46 -16.76 2.22
CA LEU A 93 10.01 -15.56 1.58
C LEU A 93 11.36 -15.19 2.18
N GLY A 94 11.50 -15.12 3.51
CA GLY A 94 12.74 -14.75 4.19
C GLY A 94 13.94 -15.66 3.90
N GLN A 95 13.70 -16.89 3.45
CA GLN A 95 14.74 -17.79 2.97
C GLN A 95 15.27 -17.42 1.57
N MET A 96 14.55 -16.57 0.83
CA MET A 96 15.03 -15.96 -0.40
C MET A 96 16.03 -14.88 -0.06
N ASN A 97 17.19 -14.91 -0.71
CA ASN A 97 18.27 -14.01 -0.39
C ASN A 97 17.99 -12.58 -0.94
N PHE A 98 17.09 -11.83 -0.30
CA PHE A 98 16.75 -10.46 -0.64
C PHE A 98 17.91 -9.48 -0.46
N GLN A 99 18.97 -9.87 0.27
CA GLN A 99 20.16 -9.02 0.46
C GLN A 99 20.90 -8.74 -0.86
N LYS A 100 20.69 -9.58 -1.88
CA LYS A 100 21.30 -9.40 -3.21
C LYS A 100 20.46 -8.54 -4.17
N VAL A 101 19.28 -8.10 -3.74
CA VAL A 101 18.34 -7.35 -4.59
C VAL A 101 18.40 -5.87 -4.23
N VAL A 102 18.52 -5.00 -5.24
CA VAL A 102 18.65 -3.55 -5.08
C VAL A 102 17.41 -2.93 -4.42
N LYS A 103 16.23 -3.51 -4.68
CA LYS A 103 14.95 -3.08 -4.13
C LYS A 103 14.21 -4.30 -3.58
N ARG A 104 13.82 -4.26 -2.32
CA ARG A 104 13.07 -5.34 -1.68
C ARG A 104 11.58 -5.22 -2.04
N PRO A 105 10.86 -6.33 -2.29
CA PRO A 105 9.42 -6.27 -2.48
C PRO A 105 8.74 -5.75 -1.21
N ARG A 106 7.67 -4.98 -1.40
CA ARG A 106 6.77 -4.61 -0.32
C ARG A 106 5.72 -5.70 -0.13
N LEU A 107 5.59 -6.24 1.07
CA LEU A 107 4.56 -7.23 1.40
C LEU A 107 3.30 -6.52 1.90
N VAL A 108 2.14 -6.90 1.38
CA VAL A 108 0.84 -6.41 1.87
C VAL A 108 -0.02 -7.62 2.22
N SER A 109 -0.58 -7.64 3.42
CA SER A 109 -1.50 -8.69 3.84
C SER A 109 -2.51 -8.18 4.86
N MET A 110 -3.65 -8.84 4.92
CA MET A 110 -4.57 -8.71 6.04
C MET A 110 -4.13 -9.58 7.20
N VAL A 111 -4.38 -9.11 8.42
CA VAL A 111 -4.14 -9.81 9.68
C VAL A 111 -5.41 -9.72 10.50
N HIS A 112 -5.86 -10.84 11.05
CA HIS A 112 -7.15 -10.91 11.75
C HIS A 112 -6.99 -10.66 13.25
N SER A 113 -5.88 -11.11 13.84
CA SER A 113 -5.61 -10.97 15.26
C SER A 113 -4.52 -9.94 15.58
N ARG A 114 -4.83 -9.04 16.51
CA ARG A 114 -3.84 -8.08 17.03
C ARG A 114 -2.73 -8.76 17.85
N GLN A 115 -3.00 -9.96 18.37
CA GLN A 115 -2.01 -10.73 19.13
C GLN A 115 -0.96 -11.33 18.20
N THR A 116 -1.39 -11.89 17.07
CA THR A 116 -0.51 -12.46 16.03
C THR A 116 0.24 -11.38 15.25
N LEU A 117 -0.33 -10.17 15.11
CA LEU A 117 0.33 -9.04 14.42
C LEU A 117 1.76 -8.79 14.90
N LYS A 118 2.03 -8.90 16.21
CA LYS A 118 3.40 -8.73 16.75
C LYS A 118 4.35 -9.82 16.27
N LEU A 119 3.88 -11.06 16.19
CA LEU A 119 4.66 -12.20 15.70
C LEU A 119 4.93 -12.06 14.20
N ILE A 120 3.90 -11.66 13.43
CA ILE A 120 3.99 -11.39 11.99
C ILE A 120 5.01 -10.27 11.71
N LYS A 121 4.95 -9.16 12.47
CA LYS A 121 5.93 -8.07 12.35
C LYS A 121 7.35 -8.56 12.65
N GLY A 122 7.55 -9.32 13.73
CA GLY A 122 8.85 -9.90 14.06
C GLY A 122 9.39 -10.82 12.95
N ALA A 123 8.56 -11.73 12.44
CA ALA A 123 8.94 -12.62 11.34
C ALA A 123 9.29 -11.84 10.05
N THR A 124 8.58 -10.75 9.79
CA THR A 124 8.84 -9.86 8.64
C THR A 124 10.17 -9.13 8.76
N GLU A 125 10.47 -8.60 9.95
CA GLU A 125 11.73 -7.93 10.26
C GLU A 125 12.91 -8.91 10.13
N GLU A 126 12.77 -10.13 10.67
CA GLU A 126 13.76 -11.20 10.54
C GLU A 126 13.97 -11.62 9.07
N ALA A 127 12.90 -11.67 8.28
CA ALA A 127 12.96 -11.90 6.83
C ALA A 127 13.55 -10.72 6.05
N GLY A 128 13.76 -9.57 6.70
CA GLY A 128 14.25 -8.35 6.07
C GLY A 128 13.27 -7.74 5.06
N LEU A 129 11.98 -8.04 5.20
CA LEU A 129 10.92 -7.52 4.33
C LEU A 129 10.41 -6.17 4.83
N VAL A 130 9.89 -5.36 3.91
CA VAL A 130 9.08 -4.18 4.26
C VAL A 130 7.63 -4.61 4.08
N ALA A 131 6.80 -4.50 5.12
CA ALA A 131 5.41 -4.94 5.04
C ALA A 131 4.41 -3.92 5.60
N ASP A 132 3.24 -3.87 4.98
CA ASP A 132 2.04 -3.25 5.52
C ASP A 132 1.01 -4.31 5.88
N PHE A 133 0.60 -4.30 7.14
CA PHE A 133 -0.42 -5.19 7.64
C PHE A 133 -1.70 -4.41 7.94
N ILE A 134 -2.80 -4.90 7.40
CA ILE A 134 -4.13 -4.33 7.61
C ILE A 134 -4.84 -5.19 8.65
N LEU A 135 -5.24 -4.61 9.78
CA LEU A 135 -6.09 -5.30 10.75
C LEU A 135 -7.52 -5.34 10.23
N ALA A 136 -7.94 -6.50 9.72
CA ALA A 136 -9.23 -6.67 9.02
C ALA A 136 -10.40 -6.22 9.90
N ASN A 137 -10.46 -6.73 11.14
CA ASN A 137 -11.54 -6.46 12.09
C ASN A 137 -11.62 -4.97 12.49
N GLU A 138 -10.49 -4.26 12.59
CA GLU A 138 -10.49 -2.84 12.95
C GLU A 138 -10.97 -1.97 11.78
N LEU A 139 -10.58 -2.32 10.55
CA LEU A 139 -11.00 -1.59 9.34
C LEU A 139 -12.50 -1.77 9.08
N GLU A 140 -12.99 -3.01 9.09
CA GLU A 140 -14.40 -3.32 8.82
C GLU A 140 -15.32 -2.75 9.89
N SER A 141 -15.01 -2.99 11.17
CA SER A 141 -15.82 -2.48 12.28
C SER A 141 -15.80 -0.96 12.33
N GLY A 142 -14.63 -0.35 12.09
CA GLY A 142 -14.48 1.09 12.05
C GLY A 142 -15.31 1.74 10.95
N ALA A 143 -15.24 1.19 9.73
CA ALA A 143 -16.03 1.66 8.60
C ALA A 143 -17.54 1.53 8.88
N LEU A 144 -17.97 0.38 9.42
CA LEU A 144 -19.37 0.14 9.75
C LEU A 144 -19.90 1.14 10.79
N VAL A 145 -19.15 1.37 11.89
CA VAL A 145 -19.55 2.34 12.92
C VAL A 145 -19.69 3.74 12.32
N GLN A 146 -18.75 4.16 11.46
CA GLN A 146 -18.82 5.46 10.83
C GLN A 146 -20.03 5.60 9.91
N VAL A 147 -20.33 4.59 9.08
CA VAL A 147 -21.53 4.57 8.22
C VAL A 147 -22.82 4.56 9.05
N LEU A 148 -22.86 3.86 10.18
CA LEU A 148 -24.02 3.87 11.07
C LEU A 148 -24.24 5.24 11.73
N MET A 149 -23.17 5.99 12.00
CA MET A 149 -23.25 7.34 12.55
C MET A 149 -23.65 8.38 11.49
N ASP A 150 -23.14 8.23 10.27
CA ASP A 150 -23.47 9.09 9.13
C ASP A 150 -23.52 8.24 7.84
N PRO A 151 -24.73 7.87 7.38
CA PRO A 151 -24.90 7.05 6.19
C PRO A 151 -24.33 7.66 4.91
N ASP A 152 -24.16 8.99 4.83
CA ASP A 152 -23.57 9.61 3.64
C ASP A 152 -22.07 9.32 3.51
N LEU A 153 -21.39 8.88 4.59
CA LEU A 153 -19.99 8.43 4.53
C LEU A 153 -19.81 7.17 3.70
N GLU A 154 -20.85 6.35 3.51
CA GLU A 154 -20.79 5.20 2.60
C GLU A 154 -20.40 5.66 1.18
N LYS A 155 -20.95 6.78 0.72
CA LYS A 155 -20.63 7.34 -0.61
C LYS A 155 -19.18 7.80 -0.67
N VAL A 156 -18.68 8.41 0.41
CA VAL A 156 -17.28 8.86 0.49
C VAL A 156 -16.33 7.67 0.47
N PHE A 157 -16.61 6.61 1.22
CA PHE A 157 -15.80 5.39 1.20
C PHE A 157 -15.81 4.71 -0.17
N ASN A 158 -17.00 4.56 -0.77
CA ASN A 158 -17.13 3.99 -2.10
C ASN A 158 -16.44 4.83 -3.17
N GLU A 159 -16.45 6.15 -3.02
CA GLU A 159 -15.67 7.02 -3.89
C GLU A 159 -14.18 6.78 -3.66
N VAL A 160 -13.63 7.01 -2.46
CA VAL A 160 -12.18 6.90 -2.19
C VAL A 160 -11.57 5.52 -2.47
N LEU A 161 -12.35 4.44 -2.36
CA LEU A 161 -11.90 3.06 -2.62
C LEU A 161 -12.15 2.60 -4.08
N SER A 162 -12.83 3.41 -4.89
CA SER A 162 -13.06 3.10 -6.30
C SER A 162 -11.80 3.36 -7.12
N PRO A 163 -11.47 2.49 -8.09
CA PRO A 163 -10.30 2.70 -8.96
C PRO A 163 -10.48 3.86 -9.95
N ASN A 164 -11.69 4.41 -10.09
CA ASN A 164 -12.02 5.47 -11.07
C ASN A 164 -12.31 6.84 -10.43
N SER A 165 -11.95 7.02 -9.16
CA SER A 165 -12.26 8.23 -8.39
C SER A 165 -10.99 8.96 -7.97
N LYS A 166 -11.15 10.01 -7.15
CA LYS A 166 -10.03 10.68 -6.51
C LYS A 166 -9.37 9.75 -5.48
N GLU A 167 -8.08 9.55 -5.65
CA GLU A 167 -7.30 8.65 -4.81
C GLU A 167 -6.70 9.37 -3.61
N LEU A 168 -6.47 8.60 -2.55
CA LEU A 168 -5.63 9.02 -1.44
C LEU A 168 -4.15 8.78 -1.79
N LEU A 169 -3.41 9.87 -2.01
CA LEU A 169 -2.02 9.83 -2.45
C LEU A 169 -1.07 10.30 -1.35
N SER A 170 0.10 9.65 -1.28
CA SER A 170 1.23 10.10 -0.47
C SER A 170 2.31 10.63 -1.39
N LEU A 171 2.38 11.95 -1.54
CA LEU A 171 3.29 12.62 -2.46
C LEU A 171 4.47 13.21 -1.70
N GLN A 172 5.68 13.13 -2.26
CA GLN A 172 6.82 13.86 -1.71
C GLN A 172 6.50 15.35 -1.56
N SER A 173 6.94 15.96 -0.47
CA SER A 173 6.63 17.35 -0.13
C SER A 173 6.93 18.31 -1.28
N GLY A 174 8.08 18.14 -1.95
CA GLY A 174 8.46 18.97 -3.10
C GLY A 174 7.69 18.71 -4.40
N LYS A 175 6.87 17.66 -4.51
CA LYS A 175 5.92 17.52 -5.63
C LYS A 175 4.65 18.35 -5.40
N VAL A 176 4.30 18.60 -4.15
CA VAL A 176 3.13 19.42 -3.78
C VAL A 176 3.52 20.88 -3.65
N LEU A 177 4.68 21.14 -3.05
CA LEU A 177 5.30 22.44 -2.96
C LEU A 177 6.04 22.70 -4.28
N ASP A 178 5.30 23.23 -5.24
CA ASP A 178 5.79 23.60 -6.57
C ASP A 178 7.02 24.53 -6.51
N GLN A 179 7.77 24.63 -7.62
CA GLN A 179 8.90 25.54 -7.80
C GLN A 179 8.54 27.01 -7.55
N ASP A 180 7.27 27.35 -7.71
CA ASP A 180 6.73 28.70 -7.48
C ASP A 180 6.53 29.04 -5.98
N TYR A 181 6.75 28.10 -5.06
CA TYR A 181 6.68 28.41 -3.63
C TYR A 181 7.90 29.25 -3.19
N PRO A 182 7.70 30.42 -2.54
CA PRO A 182 8.80 31.26 -2.09
C PRO A 182 9.74 30.50 -1.13
N GLY A 183 10.98 30.29 -1.55
CA GLY A 183 11.98 29.56 -0.76
C GLY A 183 12.13 28.08 -1.14
N PHE A 184 11.29 27.58 -2.05
CA PHE A 184 11.59 26.34 -2.75
C PHE A 184 12.71 26.59 -3.76
N SER A 185 13.68 25.69 -3.80
CA SER A 185 14.75 25.68 -4.80
C SER A 185 14.83 24.28 -5.38
N ALA A 186 15.24 24.14 -6.63
CA ALA A 186 15.41 22.81 -7.25
C ALA A 186 16.32 21.88 -6.41
N ASP A 187 17.24 22.47 -5.65
CA ASP A 187 18.15 21.77 -4.74
C ASP A 187 17.46 21.19 -3.49
N TYR A 188 16.22 21.61 -3.17
CA TYR A 188 15.49 21.13 -1.98
C TYR A 188 15.28 19.61 -2.01
N LEU A 189 15.04 19.02 -3.18
CA LEU A 189 14.87 17.56 -3.32
C LEU A 189 16.17 16.77 -3.09
N TYR A 190 17.32 17.45 -3.11
CA TYR A 190 18.65 16.84 -3.07
C TYR A 190 19.50 17.33 -1.89
N THR A 191 18.94 18.13 -0.99
CA THR A 191 19.66 18.69 0.16
C THR A 191 18.94 18.37 1.47
N ASP A 192 19.69 18.30 2.57
CA ASP A 192 19.15 18.14 3.93
C ASP A 192 18.46 19.42 4.46
N LYS A 193 18.13 20.37 3.58
CA LYS A 193 17.47 21.61 3.96
C LYS A 193 16.02 21.30 4.29
N ARG A 194 15.58 21.80 5.45
CA ARG A 194 14.17 21.79 5.83
C ARG A 194 13.52 23.13 5.51
N LEU A 195 12.35 23.06 4.89
CA LEU A 195 11.54 24.21 4.51
C LEU A 195 10.44 24.40 5.54
N LYS A 196 10.41 25.59 6.14
CA LYS A 196 9.36 25.95 7.08
C LYS A 196 8.12 26.41 6.33
N VAL A 197 7.01 25.69 6.49
CA VAL A 197 5.76 25.91 5.75
C VAL A 197 4.55 25.66 6.67
N SER A 198 3.50 26.46 6.54
CA SER A 198 2.23 26.22 7.25
C SER A 198 1.32 25.26 6.49
N PHE A 199 0.43 24.56 7.19
CA PHE A 199 -0.52 23.68 6.52
C PHE A 199 -1.45 24.43 5.54
N GLN A 200 -1.81 25.68 5.84
CA GLN A 200 -2.55 26.54 4.91
C GLN A 200 -1.81 26.72 3.58
N GLN A 201 -0.49 26.87 3.62
CA GLN A 201 0.34 27.01 2.43
C GLN A 201 0.39 25.70 1.64
N ILE A 202 0.59 24.56 2.33
CA ILE A 202 0.54 23.23 1.71
C ILE A 202 -0.82 23.01 1.02
N GLN A 203 -1.92 23.30 1.71
CA GLN A 203 -3.28 23.22 1.18
C GLN A 203 -3.47 24.10 -0.07
N THR A 204 -2.92 25.32 -0.04
CA THR A 204 -3.02 26.25 -1.17
C THR A 204 -2.27 25.71 -2.39
N CYS A 205 -1.08 25.12 -2.18
CA CYS A 205 -0.30 24.52 -3.27
C CYS A 205 -1.00 23.27 -3.82
N ALA A 206 -1.45 22.35 -2.95
CA ALA A 206 -2.20 21.16 -3.36
C ALA A 206 -3.45 21.54 -4.18
N ARG A 207 -4.20 22.57 -3.76
CA ARG A 207 -5.39 23.04 -4.50
C ARG A 207 -5.09 23.52 -5.91
N ARG A 208 -3.92 24.12 -6.15
CA ARG A 208 -3.53 24.53 -7.52
C ARG A 208 -3.37 23.33 -8.44
N ASN A 209 -2.99 22.19 -7.89
CA ASN A 209 -2.89 20.92 -8.60
C ASN A 209 -4.22 20.14 -8.63
N GLY A 210 -5.35 20.75 -8.25
CA GLY A 210 -6.65 20.07 -8.19
C GLY A 210 -6.79 19.09 -7.01
N GLN A 211 -5.87 19.13 -6.05
CA GLN A 211 -5.79 18.20 -4.93
C GLN A 211 -6.24 18.85 -3.61
N ILE A 212 -6.57 18.01 -2.62
CA ILE A 212 -6.90 18.42 -1.26
C ILE A 212 -5.88 17.80 -0.32
N ALA A 213 -5.00 18.61 0.29
CA ALA A 213 -4.14 18.12 1.35
C ALA A 213 -4.98 17.79 2.60
N ILE A 214 -4.76 16.61 3.18
CA ILE A 214 -5.45 16.19 4.40
C ILE A 214 -4.48 15.88 5.55
N GLY A 215 -3.17 15.86 5.28
CA GLY A 215 -2.18 15.56 6.31
C GLY A 215 -0.75 15.47 5.79
N LEU A 216 0.13 15.02 6.67
CA LEU A 216 1.56 14.90 6.46
C LEU A 216 2.06 13.57 7.02
N ILE A 217 3.06 12.99 6.36
CA ILE A 217 3.89 11.90 6.88
C ILE A 217 5.29 12.46 7.02
N LEU A 218 5.72 12.66 8.25
CA LEU A 218 7.01 13.23 8.58
C LEU A 218 8.01 12.09 8.80
N ASP A 219 9.06 12.08 7.99
CA ASP A 219 10.17 11.12 8.04
C ASP A 219 10.87 11.20 9.40
N ASN A 220 11.07 10.04 10.00
CA ASN A 220 11.75 9.89 11.27
C ASN A 220 12.93 8.92 11.12
N PRO A 221 14.16 9.41 10.91
CA PRO A 221 15.32 8.56 10.67
C PRO A 221 15.63 7.57 11.80
N MET A 222 15.11 7.81 13.00
CA MET A 222 15.37 7.00 14.20
C MET A 222 14.17 6.14 14.63
N GLY A 223 13.08 6.10 13.86
CA GLY A 223 11.88 5.37 14.26
C GLY A 223 10.81 5.31 13.20
N GLU A 224 9.56 5.16 13.63
CA GLU A 224 8.42 5.16 12.72
C GLU A 224 8.08 6.59 12.25
N ASP A 225 7.70 6.71 10.98
CA ASP A 225 7.18 7.93 10.39
C ASP A 225 6.01 8.48 11.22
N LYS A 226 6.02 9.80 11.45
CA LYS A 226 4.93 10.46 12.17
C LYS A 226 3.85 10.91 11.20
N VAL A 227 2.68 10.28 11.28
CA VAL A 227 1.50 10.69 10.52
C VAL A 227 0.71 11.76 11.28
N VAL A 228 0.41 12.88 10.63
CA VAL A 228 -0.39 13.98 11.16
C VAL A 228 -1.54 14.24 10.20
N LEU A 229 -2.76 13.89 10.59
CA LEU A 229 -3.98 14.10 9.80
C LEU A 229 -4.76 15.30 10.33
N ILE A 230 -5.35 16.07 9.42
CA ILE A 230 -6.19 17.24 9.67
C ILE A 230 -5.52 18.23 10.67
N PRO A 231 -4.25 18.65 10.42
CA PRO A 231 -3.62 19.66 11.26
C PRO A 231 -4.33 21.02 11.14
N GLU A 232 -4.17 21.88 12.15
CA GLU A 232 -4.69 23.24 12.07
C GLU A 232 -4.00 24.01 10.94
N MET A 233 -4.75 24.88 10.27
CA MET A 233 -4.25 25.63 9.09
C MET A 233 -2.99 26.46 9.39
N GLN A 234 -2.87 26.97 10.62
CA GLN A 234 -1.74 27.79 11.05
C GLN A 234 -0.57 26.97 11.63
N THR A 235 -0.71 25.65 11.79
CA THR A 235 0.40 24.81 12.24
C THR A 235 1.54 24.86 11.22
N GLU A 236 2.72 25.22 11.71
CA GLU A 236 3.95 25.26 10.91
C GLU A 236 4.70 23.92 11.03
N PHE A 237 5.27 23.49 9.91
CA PHE A 237 6.07 22.28 9.79
C PHE A 237 7.41 22.62 9.16
N GLU A 238 8.44 21.89 9.55
CA GLU A 238 9.76 21.94 8.91
C GLU A 238 9.91 20.70 8.03
N LEU A 239 9.50 20.82 6.77
CA LEU A 239 9.49 19.69 5.84
C LEU A 239 10.88 19.48 5.23
N GLY A 240 11.32 18.23 5.16
CA GLY A 240 12.48 17.78 4.38
C GLY A 240 12.07 17.08 3.08
N ALA A 241 13.08 16.67 2.31
CA ALA A 241 12.89 16.00 1.01
C ALA A 241 12.16 14.65 1.09
N GLN A 242 12.29 13.93 2.22
CA GLN A 242 11.66 12.64 2.43
C GLN A 242 10.25 12.74 3.03
N ASP A 243 9.88 13.91 3.56
CA ASP A 243 8.53 14.12 4.08
C ASP A 243 7.51 14.09 2.95
N ARG A 244 6.33 13.56 3.27
CA ARG A 244 5.25 13.37 2.31
C ARG A 244 4.01 14.13 2.74
N VAL A 245 3.29 14.69 1.77
CA VAL A 245 1.98 15.28 1.94
C VAL A 245 0.94 14.23 1.54
N VAL A 246 -0.05 14.03 2.41
CA VAL A 246 -1.20 13.19 2.13
C VAL A 246 -2.25 14.04 1.45
N VAL A 247 -2.64 13.68 0.22
CA VAL A 247 -3.61 14.43 -0.58
C VAL A 247 -4.72 13.53 -1.10
N ILE A 248 -5.87 14.12 -1.41
CA ILE A 248 -6.96 13.50 -2.18
C ILE A 248 -7.05 14.22 -3.53
N GLY A 249 -6.94 13.48 -4.63
CA GLY A 249 -7.05 14.05 -5.97
C GLY A 249 -6.68 13.07 -7.07
N ASP A 250 -6.53 13.57 -8.29
CA ASP A 250 -6.16 12.77 -9.45
C ASP A 250 -4.63 12.57 -9.51
N PHE A 251 -4.20 11.44 -10.07
CA PHE A 251 -2.79 11.07 -10.30
C PHE A 251 -2.22 11.69 -11.59
#